data_AF-A0A699VWI0-F1
#
_entry.id   AF-A0A699VWI0-F1
#
_cell.length_a   1.000
_cell.length_b   1.000
_cell.length_c   1.000
_cell.angle_alpha   90.00
_cell.angle_beta   90.00
_cell.angle_gamma   90.00
#
_symmetry.space_group_name_H-M   'P 1'
#
loop_
_entity.id
_entity.type
_entity.pdbx_description
1 polymer ?
#
loop_
_entity_poly.entity_id
_entity_poly.type
_entity_poly.pdbx_seq_one_letter_code
_entity_poly.pdbx_strand_id
1 'polypeptide(L)'
;KLVRVPFGNETLVFRGAESYIERESRLTVTPCSKVQEYRAKGCHVFLAQISIAPEDDKPERKQVKDVPIVQDFLGVFPENLPGLLPARSVEFQIDLIPGAAPVARAPYRLAPSEMKELSEQLQ
;
A
#
# COMPACT_ATOMS: atom_id res chain seq x y z
N LYS A 1 -11.71 -0.55 14.70
CA LYS A 1 -11.15 -0.82 16.07
C LYS A 1 -11.94 -0.04 17.13
N LEU A 2 -12.31 -0.66 18.26
CA LEU A 2 -13.10 -0.06 19.34
C LEU A 2 -12.25 0.09 20.62
N VAL A 3 -12.25 1.26 21.26
CA VAL A 3 -11.58 1.51 22.56
C VAL A 3 -12.62 2.03 23.54
N ARG A 4 -12.64 1.49 24.77
CA ARG A 4 -13.54 1.92 25.84
C ARG A 4 -12.72 2.49 27.00
N VAL A 5 -13.03 3.71 27.44
CA VAL A 5 -12.34 4.39 28.53
C VAL A 5 -13.37 4.77 29.60
N PRO A 6 -13.26 4.28 30.85
CA PRO A 6 -14.16 4.70 31.92
C PRO A 6 -13.93 6.17 32.26
N PHE A 7 -15.01 6.93 32.47
CA PHE A 7 -14.99 8.35 32.78
C PHE A 7 -16.14 8.72 33.73
N GLY A 8 -15.81 8.91 35.01
CA GLY A 8 -16.82 9.10 36.06
C GLY A 8 -17.75 7.88 36.14
N ASN A 9 -19.06 8.11 36.01
CA ASN A 9 -20.09 7.05 35.97
C ASN A 9 -20.40 6.58 34.54
N GLU A 10 -19.70 7.11 33.53
CA GLU A 10 -19.91 6.83 32.12
C GLU A 10 -18.71 6.08 31.52
N THR A 11 -18.87 5.57 30.31
CA THR A 11 -17.77 4.96 29.53
C THR A 11 -17.71 5.62 28.17
N LEU A 12 -16.58 6.28 27.88
CA LEU A 12 -16.30 6.85 26.57
C LEU A 12 -15.94 5.72 25.60
N VAL A 13 -16.59 5.71 24.43
CA VAL A 13 -16.38 4.68 23.41
C VAL A 13 -15.82 5.34 22.15
N PHE A 14 -14.56 5.04 21.83
CA PHE A 14 -13.89 5.50 20.63
C PHE A 14 -13.96 4.41 19.56
N ARG A 15 -14.59 4.72 18.44
CA ARG A 15 -14.61 3.85 17.27
C ARG A 15 -13.70 4.45 16.21
N GLY A 16 -12.58 3.78 15.93
CA GLY A 16 -11.74 4.15 14.79
C GLY A 16 -12.55 4.02 13.50
N ALA A 17 -12.51 5.05 12.65
CA ALA A 17 -13.34 5.17 11.47
C ALA A 17 -13.23 3.93 10.57
N GLU A 18 -14.35 3.26 10.38
CA GLU A 18 -14.59 2.39 9.23
C GLU A 18 -15.58 3.18 8.35
N SER A 19 -15.14 3.62 7.17
CA SER A 19 -15.87 4.38 6.13
C SER A 19 -15.60 5.90 6.03
N TYR A 20 -15.37 6.33 4.79
CA TYR A 20 -15.22 7.70 4.27
C TYR A 20 -16.55 8.50 4.30
N ILE A 21 -17.40 8.27 5.30
CA ILE A 21 -18.64 9.04 5.43
C ILE A 21 -18.50 9.88 6.68
N GLU A 22 -18.32 11.17 6.45
CA GLU A 22 -18.30 12.25 7.43
C GLU A 22 -19.40 12.06 8.48
N ARG A 23 -19.03 11.48 9.62
CA ARG A 23 -19.72 11.76 10.88
C ARG A 23 -18.74 12.56 11.71
N GLU A 24 -19.13 13.80 12.00
CA GLU A 24 -18.48 14.67 12.98
C GLU A 24 -18.13 13.86 14.22
N SER A 25 -16.86 13.52 14.33
CA SER A 25 -16.34 12.90 15.53
C SER A 25 -16.23 14.00 16.57
N ARG A 26 -16.90 13.86 17.72
CA ARG A 26 -16.79 14.79 18.88
C ARG A 26 -15.39 14.79 19.53
N LEU A 27 -14.39 14.28 18.83
CA LEU A 27 -13.03 14.07 19.31
C LEU A 27 -12.07 14.88 18.44
N THR A 28 -11.33 15.80 19.06
CA THR A 28 -10.28 16.54 18.39
C THR A 28 -8.93 15.90 18.71
N VAL A 29 -8.21 15.45 17.69
CA VAL A 29 -6.80 15.05 17.84
C VAL A 29 -5.96 16.32 17.84
N THR A 30 -5.28 16.59 18.95
CA THR A 30 -4.46 17.81 19.10
C THR A 30 -2.99 17.46 19.34
N PRO A 31 -2.04 18.30 18.87
CA PRO A 31 -0.64 18.18 19.24
C PRO A 31 -0.42 18.22 20.76
N CYS A 32 0.57 17.47 21.26
CA CYS A 32 0.89 17.41 22.69
C CYS A 32 1.22 18.80 23.30
N SER A 33 1.78 19.71 22.51
CA SER A 33 2.10 21.08 22.94
C SER A 33 0.88 21.89 23.38
N LYS A 34 -0.34 21.54 22.93
CA LYS A 34 -1.57 22.24 23.31
C LYS A 34 -2.29 21.65 24.52
N VAL A 35 -1.76 20.57 25.12
CA VAL A 35 -2.43 19.88 26.23
C VAL A 35 -2.70 20.80 27.42
N GLN A 36 -1.78 21.73 27.75
CA GLN A 36 -1.96 22.67 28.85
C GLN A 36 -3.09 23.70 28.57
N GLU A 37 -3.20 24.16 27.33
CA GLU A 37 -4.27 25.09 26.90
C GLU A 37 -5.65 24.45 27.08
N TYR A 38 -5.80 23.18 26.66
CA TYR A 38 -7.06 22.44 26.80
C TYR A 38 -7.34 22.05 28.25
N ARG A 39 -6.31 21.76 29.05
CA ARG A 39 -6.47 21.55 30.50
C ARG A 39 -6.96 22.82 31.21
N ALA A 40 -6.45 24.00 30.83
CA ALA A 40 -6.90 25.28 31.37
C ALA A 40 -8.34 25.63 30.94
N LYS A 41 -8.77 25.17 29.76
CA LYS A 41 -10.17 25.26 29.27
C LYS A 41 -11.11 24.26 29.95
N GLY A 42 -10.63 23.45 30.89
CA GLY A 42 -11.43 22.44 31.60
C GLY A 42 -11.70 21.17 30.78
N CYS A 43 -11.00 20.96 29.67
CA CYS A 43 -11.17 19.74 28.88
C CYS A 43 -10.43 18.56 29.51
N HIS A 44 -11.04 17.38 29.43
CA HIS A 44 -10.38 16.13 29.78
C HIS A 44 -9.50 15.66 28.61
N VAL A 45 -8.21 15.47 28.89
CA VAL A 45 -7.21 15.06 27.90
C VAL A 45 -6.81 13.62 28.17
N PHE A 46 -6.81 12.79 27.11
CA PHE A 46 -6.39 11.39 27.17
C PHE A 46 -5.17 11.18 26.26
N LEU A 47 -4.19 10.42 26.74
CA LEU A 47 -3.05 9.99 25.94
C LEU A 47 -3.34 8.62 25.34
N ALA A 48 -3.24 8.50 24.02
CA ALA A 48 -3.36 7.24 23.32
C ALA A 48 -2.03 6.90 22.63
N GLN A 49 -1.52 5.70 22.88
CA GLN A 49 -0.40 5.15 22.12
C GLN A 49 -0.96 4.31 20.97
N ILE A 50 -0.56 4.64 19.75
CA ILE A 50 -0.88 3.85 18.57
C ILE A 50 0.36 3.05 18.22
N SER A 51 0.36 1.76 18.56
CA SER A 51 1.34 0.82 18.05
C SER A 51 0.74 0.06 16.87
N ILE A 52 1.50 0.01 15.78
CA ILE A 52 1.25 -0.96 14.71
C ILE A 52 1.85 -2.26 15.23
N ALA A 53 1.01 -3.23 15.59
CA ALA A 53 1.50 -4.55 15.94
C ALA A 53 2.15 -5.18 14.68
N PRO A 54 3.33 -5.80 14.80
CA PRO A 54 3.81 -6.69 13.75
C PRO A 54 2.77 -7.80 13.55
N GLU A 55 2.63 -8.22 12.31
CA GLU A 55 1.44 -8.91 11.77
C GLU A 55 1.22 -10.35 12.23
N ASP A 56 1.71 -10.76 13.38
CA ASP A 56 1.60 -12.16 13.81
C ASP A 56 0.19 -12.54 14.29
N ASP A 57 -0.72 -11.57 14.47
CA ASP A 57 -2.15 -11.77 14.76
C ASP A 57 -3.06 -11.06 13.74
N LYS A 58 -2.80 -11.25 12.45
CA LYS A 58 -3.74 -10.87 11.38
C LYS A 58 -4.67 -12.03 11.04
N PRO A 59 -5.99 -11.83 10.85
CA PRO A 59 -6.67 -12.64 9.84
C PRO A 59 -5.94 -12.30 8.54
N GLU A 60 -5.44 -13.33 7.85
CA GLU A 60 -4.63 -13.24 6.63
C GLU A 60 -4.97 -11.96 5.84
N ARG A 61 -3.95 -11.12 5.58
CA ARG A 61 -4.13 -9.98 4.67
C ARG A 61 -4.83 -10.53 3.43
N LYS A 62 -5.97 -9.94 3.06
CA LYS A 62 -6.71 -10.35 1.86
C LYS A 62 -5.73 -10.45 0.71
N GLN A 63 -5.44 -11.67 0.27
CA GLN A 63 -4.50 -11.91 -0.82
C GLN A 63 -5.19 -11.47 -2.10
N VAL A 64 -4.41 -11.20 -3.16
CA VAL A 64 -4.98 -10.92 -4.48
C VAL A 64 -5.88 -12.09 -4.94
N LYS A 65 -5.59 -13.30 -4.44
CA LYS A 65 -6.39 -14.53 -4.58
C LYS A 65 -7.78 -14.46 -3.93
N ASP A 66 -8.06 -13.49 -3.06
CA ASP A 66 -9.38 -13.31 -2.40
C ASP A 66 -10.32 -12.40 -3.19
N VAL A 67 -9.84 -11.81 -4.29
CA VAL A 67 -10.69 -11.06 -5.20
C VAL A 67 -11.48 -12.07 -6.03
N PRO A 68 -12.83 -12.03 -6.05
CA PRO A 68 -13.65 -13.06 -6.71
C PRO A 68 -13.25 -13.31 -8.17
N ILE A 69 -12.97 -12.25 -8.93
CA ILE A 69 -12.54 -12.39 -10.33
C ILE A 69 -11.16 -13.05 -10.48
N VAL A 70 -10.26 -12.90 -9.50
CA VAL A 70 -8.94 -13.53 -9.57
C VAL A 70 -9.04 -15.04 -9.29
N GLN A 71 -10.00 -15.46 -8.45
CA GLN A 71 -10.26 -16.89 -8.20
C GLN A 71 -10.69 -17.63 -9.46
N ASP A 72 -11.48 -16.96 -10.30
CA ASP A 72 -11.92 -17.52 -11.59
C ASP A 72 -10.76 -17.63 -12.61
N PHE A 73 -9.66 -16.90 -12.42
CA PHE A 73 -8.54 -16.80 -13.36
C PHE A 73 -7.15 -16.98 -12.73
N LEU A 74 -7.01 -17.92 -11.78
CA LEU A 74 -5.74 -18.16 -11.08
C LEU A 74 -4.57 -18.51 -12.03
N GLY A 75 -4.85 -19.07 -13.21
CA GLY A 75 -3.83 -19.35 -14.23
C GLY A 75 -3.30 -18.13 -14.99
N VAL A 76 -4.00 -16.98 -14.95
CA VAL A 76 -3.60 -15.72 -15.58
C VAL A 76 -2.83 -14.82 -14.61
N PHE A 77 -3.01 -15.02 -13.30
CA PHE A 77 -2.32 -14.29 -12.23
C PHE A 77 -1.42 -15.21 -11.41
N PRO A 78 -0.41 -15.86 -12.02
CA PRO A 78 0.54 -16.65 -11.26
C PRO A 78 1.36 -15.74 -10.34
N GLU A 79 1.77 -16.28 -9.20
CA GLU A 79 2.56 -15.55 -8.19
C GLU A 79 3.95 -15.14 -8.74
N ASN A 80 4.44 -15.88 -9.74
CA ASN A 80 5.60 -15.53 -10.55
C ASN A 80 5.21 -15.62 -12.03
N LEU A 81 5.59 -14.62 -12.84
CA LEU A 81 5.36 -14.66 -14.28
C LEU A 81 6.21 -15.76 -14.94
N PRO A 82 5.69 -16.50 -15.93
CA PRO A 82 6.53 -17.37 -16.75
C PRO A 82 7.52 -16.48 -17.50
N GLY A 83 8.82 -16.62 -17.20
CA GLY A 83 9.86 -15.67 -17.66
C GLY A 83 9.94 -15.51 -19.17
N LEU A 84 9.64 -16.58 -19.93
CA LEU A 84 9.47 -16.52 -21.38
C LEU A 84 7.99 -16.68 -21.71
N LEU A 85 7.52 -15.81 -22.60
CA LEU A 85 6.21 -16.00 -23.21
C LEU A 85 6.19 -17.37 -23.91
N PRO A 86 5.11 -18.15 -23.76
CA PRO A 86 4.92 -19.40 -24.50
C PRO A 86 5.14 -19.18 -26.00
N ALA A 87 5.66 -20.20 -26.68
CA ALA A 87 5.80 -20.16 -28.13
C ALA A 87 4.46 -19.79 -28.77
N ARG A 88 4.41 -18.61 -29.40
CA ARG A 88 3.22 -18.14 -30.11
C ARG A 88 3.18 -18.87 -31.46
N SER A 89 1.99 -19.25 -31.90
CA SER A 89 1.79 -19.84 -33.23
C SER A 89 2.01 -18.84 -34.36
N VAL A 90 2.07 -17.55 -34.04
CA VAL A 90 2.30 -16.45 -34.98
C VAL A 90 3.62 -15.78 -34.65
N GLU A 91 4.48 -15.68 -35.65
CA GLU A 91 5.72 -14.91 -35.60
C GLU A 91 5.42 -13.42 -35.76
N PHE A 92 6.06 -12.58 -34.95
CA PHE A 92 5.90 -11.14 -35.02
C PHE A 92 7.03 -10.58 -35.87
N GLN A 93 6.71 -10.19 -37.11
CA GLN A 93 7.65 -9.55 -38.01
C GLN A 93 7.69 -8.03 -37.75
N ILE A 94 8.89 -7.46 -37.75
CA ILE A 94 9.08 -6.01 -37.68
C ILE A 94 9.33 -5.52 -39.10
N ASP A 95 8.30 -4.98 -39.74
CA ASP A 95 8.41 -4.40 -41.06
C ASP A 95 9.13 -3.05 -40.98
N LEU A 96 10.23 -2.93 -41.72
CA LEU A 96 10.96 -1.67 -41.85
C LEU A 96 10.46 -0.91 -43.08
N ILE A 97 10.29 0.40 -42.92
CA ILE A 97 10.07 1.28 -44.07
C ILE A 97 11.33 1.21 -44.96
N PRO A 98 11.21 1.04 -46.28
CA PRO A 98 12.37 1.01 -47.18
C PRO A 98 13.27 2.24 -46.98
N GLY A 99 14.56 2.02 -46.76
CA GLY A 99 15.54 3.06 -46.49
C GLY A 99 15.72 3.44 -45.02
N ALA A 100 14.99 2.82 -44.09
CA ALA A 100 15.23 2.99 -42.66
C ALA A 100 16.62 2.46 -42.26
N ALA A 101 17.44 3.33 -41.66
CA ALA A 101 18.74 2.96 -41.13
C ALA A 101 18.63 2.49 -39.65
N PRO A 102 19.44 1.51 -39.21
CA PRO A 102 19.51 1.14 -37.80
C PRO A 102 19.87 2.32 -36.91
N VAL A 103 19.25 2.41 -35.73
CA VAL A 103 19.55 3.45 -34.74
C VAL A 103 20.54 2.91 -33.72
N ALA A 104 21.71 3.53 -33.64
CA ALA A 104 22.68 3.30 -32.57
C ALA A 104 22.79 4.56 -31.72
N ARG A 105 22.60 4.44 -30.40
CA ARG A 105 22.78 5.52 -29.43
C ARG A 105 23.59 5.02 -28.25
N ALA A 106 24.42 5.90 -27.69
CA ALA A 106 25.14 5.59 -26.46
C ALA A 106 24.14 5.36 -25.31
N PRO A 107 24.37 4.37 -24.43
CA PRO A 107 23.56 4.20 -23.23
C PRO A 107 23.61 5.44 -22.33
N TYR A 108 22.54 5.67 -21.58
CA TYR A 108 22.55 6.69 -20.53
C TYR A 108 23.50 6.30 -19.40
N ARG A 109 24.04 7.29 -18.70
CA ARG A 109 24.83 7.05 -17.50
C ARG A 109 23.89 6.68 -16.35
N LEU A 110 24.08 5.48 -15.81
CA LEU A 110 23.38 4.98 -14.64
C LEU A 110 24.30 5.06 -13.42
N ALA A 111 23.72 5.31 -12.24
CA ALA A 111 24.45 5.22 -10.98
C ALA A 111 24.81 3.75 -10.67
N PRO A 112 25.81 3.48 -9.81
CA PRO A 112 26.20 2.11 -9.47
C PRO A 112 25.04 1.23 -8.93
N SER A 113 24.09 1.81 -8.19
CA SER A 113 22.92 1.09 -7.69
C SER A 113 21.94 0.68 -8.80
N GLU A 114 21.71 1.57 -9.77
CA GLU A 114 20.83 1.31 -10.92
C GLU A 114 21.45 0.28 -11.86
N MET A 115 22.78 0.34 -12.07
CA MET A 115 23.51 -0.68 -12.82
C MET A 115 23.42 -2.06 -12.17
N LYS A 116 23.48 -2.13 -10.84
CA LYS A 116 23.32 -3.38 -10.09
C LYS A 116 21.93 -3.97 -10.28
N GLU A 117 20.90 -3.15 -10.12
CA GLU A 117 19.50 -3.56 -10.31
C GLU A 117 19.24 -4.03 -11.76
N LEU A 118 19.71 -3.28 -12.75
CA LEU A 118 19.59 -3.66 -14.16
C LEU A 118 20.29 -5.00 -14.45
N SER A 119 21.48 -5.22 -13.88
CA SER A 119 22.20 -6.47 -14.04
C SER A 119 21.47 -7.66 -13.39
N GLU A 120 20.84 -7.45 -12.23
CA GLU A 120 20.04 -8.48 -11.54
C GLU A 120 18.81 -8.89 -12.36
N GLN A 121 18.21 -7.97 -13.11
CA GLN A 121 17.06 -8.24 -13.99
C GLN A 121 17.44 -8.92 -15.32
N LEU A 122 18.69 -8.75 -15.78
CA LEU A 122 19.16 -9.29 -17.07
C LEU A 122 19.86 -10.66 -16.95
N GLN A 123 20.25 -11.09 -15.74
CA GLN A 123 20.82 -12.42 -15.48
C GLN A 123 19.76 -13.52 -15.45
#